data_AF-A0AAF0XU30-F1
#
_entry.id   AF-A0AAF0XU30-F1
#
_cell.length_a   1.000
_cell.length_b   1.000
_cell.length_c   1.000
_cell.angle_alpha   90.00
_cell.angle_beta   90.00
_cell.angle_gamma   90.00
#
_symmetry.space_group_name_H-M   'P 1'
#
loop_
_entity.id
_entity.type
_entity.pdbx_description
1 polymer ?
#
loop_
_entity_poly.entity_id
_entity_poly.type
_entity_poly.pdbx_seq_one_letter_code
_entity_poly.pdbx_strand_id
1 'polypeptide(L)' 'MAGTIGAEYYCRCCDTRTDLLPHVKIFLQICESISSHDDIKKILNLGVYVLQGSQRSAAERLLLVFEIAMGKV' A
#
# COMPACT_ATOMS: atom_id res chain seq x y z
N MET A 1 13.14 16.58 -6.08
CA MET A 1 11.76 16.12 -5.77
C MET A 1 11.86 15.02 -4.73
N ALA A 2 11.04 15.04 -3.68
CA ALA A 2 10.86 13.84 -2.85
C ALA A 2 9.92 12.93 -3.63
N GLY A 3 10.26 11.65 -3.75
CA GLY A 3 9.51 10.70 -4.58
C GLY A 3 9.37 9.38 -3.84
N THR A 4 8.21 8.76 -3.97
CA THR A 4 7.96 7.38 -3.57
C THR A 4 8.40 6.47 -4.71
N ILE A 5 9.37 5.60 -4.46
CA ILE A 5 9.68 4.47 -5.36
C ILE A 5 8.93 3.30 -4.75
N GLY A 6 8.01 2.69 -5.50
CA GLY A 6 6.98 1.75 -5.00
C GLY A 6 7.38 0.96 -3.74
N ALA A 7 6.58 1.13 -2.68
CA ALA A 7 6.76 0.62 -1.31
C ALA A 7 7.86 1.27 -0.43
N GLU A 8 8.56 2.30 -0.88
CA GLU A 8 9.56 3.03 -0.07
C GLU A 8 9.37 4.54 -0.13
N TYR A 9 9.46 5.19 1.04
CA TYR A 9 9.52 6.64 1.16
C TYR A 9 10.97 7.09 1.33
N TYR A 10 11.45 7.97 0.46
CA TYR A 10 12.79 8.54 0.57
C TYR A 10 12.75 9.98 1.11
N CYS A 11 13.30 10.17 2.31
CA CYS A 11 13.44 11.48 2.93
C CYS A 11 14.72 12.17 2.44
N ARG A 12 14.57 13.22 1.62
CA ARG A 12 15.72 14.02 1.14
C ARG A 12 16.46 14.79 2.24
N CYS A 13 15.79 15.09 3.35
CA CYS A 13 16.38 15.85 4.45
C CYS A 13 17.37 15.00 5.26
N CYS A 14 17.06 13.71 5.43
CA CYS A 14 17.84 12.79 6.25
C CYS A 14 18.61 11.74 5.43
N ASP A 15 18.42 11.72 4.10
CA ASP A 15 18.92 10.70 3.17
C ASP A 15 18.51 9.26 3.56
N THR A 16 17.36 9.11 4.23
CA THR A 16 16.86 7.82 4.71
C THR A 16 15.73 7.29 3.83
N ARG A 17 15.70 5.96 3.65
CA ARG A 17 14.57 5.23 3.06
C ARG A 17 13.78 4.53 4.15
N THR A 18 12.48 4.75 4.15
CA THR A 18 11.54 4.10 5.05
C THR A 18 10.72 3.10 4.28
N ASP A 19 10.69 1.86 4.75
CA ASP A 19 9.83 0.82 4.21
C ASP A 19 8.37 1.14 4.53
N LEU A 20 7.55 1.34 3.51
CA LEU A 20 6.12 1.58 3.66
C LEU A 20 5.31 0.29 3.77
N LEU A 21 5.89 -0.85 3.40
CA LEU A 21 5.22 -2.15 3.43
C LEU A 21 4.55 -2.50 4.77
N PRO A 22 5.19 -2.32 5.95
CA PRO A 22 4.51 -2.57 7.24
C PRO A 22 3.31 -1.65 7.46
N HIS A 23 3.37 -0.39 6.98
CA HIS A 23 2.27 0.56 7.10
C HIS A 23 1.10 0.17 6.19
N VAL A 24 1.38 -0.29 4.97
CA VAL A 24 0.33 -0.76 4.05
C VAL A 24 -0.35 -2.02 4.55
N LYS A 25 0.38 -2.93 5.22
CA LYS A 25 -0.24 -4.13 5.83
C LYS A 25 -1.31 -3.78 6.87
N ILE A 26 -1.17 -2.66 7.59
CA ILE A 26 -2.16 -2.21 8.58
C ILE A 26 -3.50 -1.88 7.91
N PHE A 27 -3.53 -1.56 6.61
CA PHE A 27 -4.78 -1.24 5.90
C PHE A 27 -5.77 -2.40 5.94
N LEU A 28 -5.31 -3.65 5.89
CA LEU A 28 -6.18 -4.82 6.00
C LEU A 28 -6.88 -4.88 7.37
N GLN A 29 -6.15 -4.58 8.44
CA GLN A 29 -6.71 -4.53 9.80
C GLN A 29 -7.71 -3.38 9.96
N ILE A 30 -7.44 -2.24 9.31
CA ILE A 30 -8.37 -1.12 9.29
C ILE A 30 -9.65 -1.51 8.54
N CYS A 31 -9.55 -2.21 7.41
CA CYS A 31 -10.72 -2.69 6.66
C CYS A 31 -11.60 -3.65 7.47
N GLU A 32 -11.04 -4.47 8.37
CA GLU A 32 -11.82 -5.32 9.29
C GLU A 32 -12.66 -4.52 10.28
N SER A 33 -12.21 -3.31 10.64
CA SER A 33 -12.89 -2.44 11.60
C SER A 33 -13.89 -1.48 10.95
N ILE A 34 -13.95 -1.43 9.62
CA ILE A 34 -14.80 -0.51 8.85
C ILE A 34 -15.94 -1.29 8.20
N SER A 35 -17.18 -0.83 8.39
CA SER A 35 -18.36 -1.43 7.75
C SER A 35 -18.70 -0.79 6.40
N SER A 36 -18.15 0.39 6.13
CA SER A 36 -18.38 1.16 4.91
C SER A 36 -17.57 0.60 3.74
N HIS A 37 -18.26 0.00 2.78
CA HIS A 37 -17.64 -0.58 1.59
C HIS A 37 -16.92 0.46 0.73
N ASP A 38 -17.42 1.70 0.67
CA ASP A 38 -16.75 2.78 -0.07
C ASP A 38 -15.44 3.20 0.59
N ASP A 39 -15.39 3.23 1.92
CA ASP A 39 -14.16 3.58 2.63
C ASP A 39 -13.14 2.45 2.57
N ILE A 40 -13.59 1.18 2.65
CA ILE A 40 -12.75 0.01 2.36
C ILE A 40 -12.13 0.15 0.96
N LYS A 41 -12.93 0.46 -0.07
CA LYS A 41 -12.42 0.66 -1.43
C LYS A 41 -11.40 1.80 -1.53
N LYS A 42 -11.61 2.92 -0.84
CA LYS A 42 -10.63 4.02 -0.83
C LYS A 42 -9.31 3.59 -0.21
N ILE A 43 -9.36 2.87 0.91
CA ILE A 43 -8.17 2.37 1.61
C ILE A 43 -7.40 1.36 0.74
N LEU A 44 -8.11 0.41 0.12
CA LEU A 44 -7.49 -0.57 -0.76
C LEU A 44 -6.88 0.10 -2.00
N ASN A 45 -7.57 1.06 -2.62
CA ASN A 45 -7.00 1.83 -3.74
C ASN A 45 -5.71 2.58 -3.33
N LEU A 46 -5.67 3.17 -2.13
CA LEU A 46 -4.46 3.82 -1.63
C LEU A 46 -3.30 2.82 -1.50
N GLY A 47 -3.56 1.62 -0.98
CA GLY A 47 -2.54 0.58 -0.90
C GLY A 47 -2.03 0.13 -2.26
N VAL A 48 -2.91 -0.03 -3.25
CA VAL A 48 -2.53 -0.31 -4.64
C VAL A 48 -1.58 0.75 -5.17
N TYR A 49 -1.90 2.04 -5.02
CA TYR A 49 -1.02 3.12 -5.47
C TYR A 49 0.35 3.12 -4.80
N VAL A 50 0.42 2.77 -3.50
CA VAL A 50 1.69 2.72 -2.76
C VAL A 50 2.55 1.53 -3.18
N LEU A 51 1.93 0.38 -3.47
CA LEU A 51 2.61 -0.86 -3.83
C LEU A 51 2.99 -0.93 -5.31
N GLN A 52 2.26 -0.23 -6.17
CA GLN A 52 2.47 -0.24 -7.62
C GLN A 52 3.90 0.22 -7.97
N GLY A 53 4.56 -0.54 -8.85
CA GLY A 53 5.93 -0.26 -9.27
C GLY A 53 7.02 -0.66 -8.27
N SER A 54 6.67 -1.29 -7.16
CA SER A 54 7.67 -1.89 -6.27
C SER A 54 8.30 -3.13 -6.92
N GLN A 55 9.61 -3.30 -6.83
CA GLN A 55 10.32 -4.51 -7.27
C GLN A 55 10.42 -5.58 -6.17
N ARG A 56 9.82 -5.33 -5.00
CA ARG A 56 9.89 -6.26 -3.86
C ARG A 56 8.78 -7.30 -3.99
N SER A 57 9.14 -8.59 -3.98
CA SER A 57 8.16 -9.69 -4.08
C SER A 57 7.10 -9.67 -2.97
N ALA A 58 7.43 -9.10 -1.79
CA ALA A 58 6.47 -8.93 -0.71
C ALA A 58 5.41 -7.85 -1.02
N ALA A 59 5.77 -6.81 -1.78
CA ALA A 59 4.85 -5.78 -2.25
C ALA A 59 3.93 -6.32 -3.34
N GLU A 60 4.46 -7.11 -4.28
CA GLU A 60 3.67 -7.76 -5.33
C GLU A 60 2.62 -8.72 -4.74
N ARG A 61 3.00 -9.54 -3.74
CA ARG A 61 2.04 -10.41 -3.04
C ARG A 61 0.95 -9.61 -2.35
N LEU A 62 1.30 -8.50 -1.71
CA LEU A 62 0.32 -7.66 -1.02
C LEU A 62 -0.58 -6.93 -2.02
N LEU A 63 -0.05 -6.51 -3.17
CA LEU A 63 -0.81 -5.90 -4.26
C LEU A 63 -1.90 -6.85 -4.77
N LEU A 64 -1.54 -8.12 -5.02
CA LEU A 64 -2.51 -9.16 -5.43
C LEU A 64 -3.64 -9.31 -4.40
N VAL A 65 -3.32 -9.33 -3.10
CA VAL A 65 -4.34 -9.41 -2.04
C VAL A 65 -5.31 -8.24 -2.11
N PHE A 66 -4.80 -7.03 -2.40
CA PHE A 66 -5.62 -5.82 -2.49
C PHE A 66 -6.50 -5.83 -3.74
N GLU A 67 -5.97 -6.27 -4.88
CA GLU A 67 -6.73 -6.40 -6.13
C GLU A 67 -7.85 -7.44 -6.01
N ILE A 68 -7.59 -8.58 -5.36
CA ILE A 68 -8.60 -9.59 -5.05
C ILE A 68 -9.67 -9.01 -4.13
N ALA A 69 -9.27 -8.34 -3.04
CA ALA A 69 -10.21 -7.71 -2.10
C ALA A 69 -11.09 -6.63 -2.75
N MET A 70 -10.61 -6.02 -3.84
CA MET A 70 -11.37 -5.05 -4.64
C MET A 70 -12.24 -5.69 -5.73
N GLY A 71 -12.09 -6.98 -6.02
CA GLY A 71 -12.72 -7.65 -7.15
C GLY A 71 -12.18 -7.18 -8.51
N LYS A 72 -10.90 -6.80 -8.58
CA LYS A 72 -10.22 -6.39 -9.83
C LYS A 72 -9.56 -7.55 -10.58
N VAL A 73 -9.48 -8.73 -9.96
CA VAL A 73 -8.93 -9.99 -10.49
C VAL A 73 -10.06 -10.95 -10.81
#